data_AF-A0A9X7A0Q2-F1
#
_entry.id   AF-A0A9X7A0Q2-F1
#
_cell.length_a   1.000
_cell.length_b   1.000
_cell.length_c   1.000
_cell.angle_alpha   90.00
_cell.angle_beta   90.00
_cell.angle_gamma   90.00
#
_symmetry.space_group_name_H-M   'P 1'
#
loop_
_entity.id
_entity.type
_entity.pdbx_description
1 polymer ?
#
loop_
_entity_poly.entity_id
_entity_poly.type
_entity_poly.pdbx_seq_one_letter_code
_entity_poly.pdbx_strand_id
1 'polypeptide(L)' 'MLVAKLNNLIENKKLELVELVNKHGFSHTKVLRLSQEIDKLINKYMIIKKEPYNSRVQREHIHKINKENNLII' A
#
# COMPACT_ATOMS: atom_id res chain seq x y z
N MET A 1 -5.72 6.31 -12.85
CA MET A 1 -6.54 5.27 -12.18
C MET A 1 -5.98 4.98 -10.79
N LEU A 2 -6.85 4.74 -9.81
CA LEU A 2 -6.49 4.44 -8.41
C LEU A 2 -5.48 3.31 -8.25
N VAL A 3 -5.67 2.22 -8.99
CA VAL A 3 -4.83 1.02 -8.95
C VAL A 3 -3.38 1.35 -9.31
N ALA A 4 -3.16 2.20 -10.32
CA ALA A 4 -1.83 2.62 -10.73
C ALA A 4 -1.13 3.49 -9.65
N LYS A 5 -1.87 4.40 -9.00
CA LYS A 5 -1.33 5.22 -7.90
C LYS A 5 -0.96 4.37 -6.69
N LEU A 6 -1.81 3.40 -6.32
CA LEU A 6 -1.52 2.47 -5.23
C LEU A 6 -0.31 1.58 -5.54
N ASN A 7 -0.20 1.12 -6.80
CA ASN A 7 0.97 0.34 -7.23
C ASN A 7 2.26 1.16 -7.12
N ASN A 8 2.26 2.41 -7.60
CA ASN A 8 3.43 3.29 -7.47
C ASN A 8 3.81 3.55 -6.00
N LEU A 9 2.82 3.71 -5.11
CA LEU A 9 3.08 3.88 -3.68
C LEU A 9 3.75 2.63 -3.07
N ILE A 10 3.31 1.43 -3.48
CA ILE A 10 3.91 0.17 -3.05
C ILE A 10 5.35 0.07 -3.54
N GLU A 11 5.62 0.36 -4.82
CA GLU A 11 6.98 0.31 -5.38
C GLU A 11 7.92 1.31 -4.70
N ASN A 12 7.48 2.54 -4.46
CA ASN A 12 8.28 3.53 -3.74
C ASN A 12 8.62 3.07 -2.32
N LYS A 13 7.66 2.51 -1.58
CA LYS A 13 7.92 1.99 -0.24
C LYS A 13 8.83 0.75 -0.23
N LYS A 14 8.78 -0.09 -1.28
CA LYS A 14 9.75 -1.20 -1.42
C LYS A 14 11.18 -0.70 -1.57
N LEU A 15 11.40 0.36 -2.35
CA LEU A 15 12.71 0.98 -2.49
C LEU A 15 13.20 1.52 -1.14
N GLU A 16 12.35 2.26 -0.41
CA GLU A 16 12.64 2.75 0.93
C GLU A 16 12.98 1.60 1.91
N LEU A 17 12.26 0.47 1.81
CA LEU A 17 12.53 -0.71 2.63
C LEU A 17 13.93 -1.29 2.36
N VAL A 18 14.33 -1.40 1.08
CA VAL A 18 15.66 -1.90 0.71
C VAL A 18 16.76 -0.98 1.25
N GLU A 19 16.60 0.34 1.10
CA GLU A 19 17.55 1.30 1.66
C GLU A 19 17.66 1.19 3.18
N LEU A 20 16.52 1.04 3.86
CA LEU A 20 16.47 0.96 5.32
C LEU A 20 17.06 -0.36 5.84
N VAL A 21 16.83 -1.47 5.13
CA VAL A 21 17.46 -2.78 5.38
C VAL A 21 18.97 -2.67 5.23
N ASN A 22 19.46 -2.05 4.15
CA ASN A 22 20.89 -1.89 3.92
C ASN A 22 21.56 -1.06 5.03
N LYS A 23 20.83 -0.09 5.60
CA LYS A 23 21.35 0.78 6.66
C LYS A 23 21.31 0.16 8.06
N HIS A 24 20.26 -0.60 8.38
CA HIS A 24 19.96 -1.00 9.75
C HIS A 24 19.80 -2.52 9.97
N GLY A 25 19.73 -3.31 8.90
CA GLY A 25 19.44 -4.73 8.94
C GLY A 25 17.95 -5.06 9.08
N PHE A 26 17.59 -6.29 8.75
CA PHE A 26 16.19 -6.75 8.68
C PHE A 26 15.43 -6.73 10.02
N SER A 27 16.13 -6.95 11.13
CA SER A 27 15.52 -7.01 12.47
C SER A 27 15.23 -5.65 13.07
N HIS A 28 15.66 -4.56 12.43
CA HIS A 28 15.47 -3.22 12.96
C HIS A 28 13.99 -2.84 12.99
N THR A 29 13.51 -2.31 14.12
CA THR A 29 12.08 -2.01 14.33
C THR A 29 11.46 -1.14 13.24
N LYS A 30 12.22 -0.19 12.67
CA LYS A 30 11.75 0.65 11.55
C LYS A 30 11.55 -0.15 10.26
N VAL A 31 12.44 -1.10 9.97
CA VAL A 31 12.34 -2.00 8.81
C VAL A 31 11.12 -2.89 8.96
N LEU A 32 10.91 -3.47 10.14
CA LEU A 32 9.75 -4.31 10.42
C LEU A 32 8.43 -3.53 10.27
N ARG A 33 8.36 -2.30 10.79
CA ARG A 33 7.17 -1.44 10.64
C ARG A 33 6.89 -1.10 9.18
N LEU A 34 7.92 -0.73 8.41
CA LEU A 34 7.77 -0.41 7.00
C LEU A 34 7.33 -1.63 6.18
N SER A 35 7.87 -2.82 6.48
CA SER A 35 7.41 -4.08 5.88
C SER A 35 5.91 -4.32 6.13
N GLN A 36 5.45 -4.12 7.36
CA GLN A 36 4.03 -4.29 7.72
C GLN A 36 3.13 -3.25 7.02
N GLU A 37 3.61 -2.04 6.78
CA GLU A 37 2.88 -1.04 5.99
C GLU A 37 2.75 -1.47 4.52
N ILE A 38 3.82 -1.98 3.92
CA ILE A 38 3.81 -2.51 2.56
C ILE A 38 2.81 -3.66 2.44
N ASP A 39 2.81 -4.60 3.38
CA ASP A 39 1.84 -5.70 3.41
C ASP A 39 0.39 -5.22 3.46
N LYS A 40 0.10 -4.20 4.28
CA LYS A 40 -1.24 -3.58 4.32
C LYS A 40 -1.63 -2.97 2.97
N LEU A 41 -0.69 -2.33 2.27
CA LEU A 41 -0.95 -1.75 0.95
C LEU A 41 -1.16 -2.81 -0.12
N ILE A 42 -0.40 -3.91 -0.08
CA ILE A 42 -0.59 -5.07 -0.98
C ILE A 42 -1.97 -5.70 -0.74
N ASN A 43 -2.36 -5.89 0.52
CA ASN A 43 -3.70 -6.40 0.85
C ASN A 43 -4.81 -5.48 0.31
N LYS A 44 -4.66 -4.16 0.46
CA LYS A 44 -5.58 -3.17 -0.14
C LYS A 44 -5.64 -3.29 -1.67
N TYR A 45 -4.49 -3.45 -2.32
CA TYR A 45 -4.40 -3.63 -3.77
C TYR A 45 -5.15 -4.90 -4.22
N MET A 46 -4.94 -6.01 -3.50
CA MET A 46 -5.61 -7.29 -3.79
C MET A 46 -7.12 -7.20 -3.64
N ILE A 47 -7.64 -6.50 -2.62
CA ILE A 47 -9.08 -6.28 -2.45
C ILE A 47 -9.66 -5.53 -3.65
N ILE A 48 -9.01 -4.45 -4.08
CA ILE A 48 -9.48 -3.67 -5.24
C ILE A 48 -9.49 -4.54 -6.50
N LYS A 49 -8.45 -5.37 -6.72
CA LYS A 49 -8.35 -6.24 -7.89
C LYS A 49 -9.33 -7.42 -7.88
N LYS A 50 -9.71 -7.92 -6.70
CA LYS A 50 -10.53 -9.13 -6.54
C LYS A 50 -12.04 -8.84 -6.59
N GLU A 51 -12.47 -7.63 -6.24
CA GLU A 51 -13.88 -7.27 -6.29
C GLU A 51 -14.36 -6.90 -7.71
N PRO A 52 -15.55 -7.36 -8.15
CA PRO A 52 -16.16 -6.88 -9.38
C PRO A 52 -16.42 -5.36 -9.27
N TYR A 53 -16.03 -4.61 -10.30
CA TYR A 53 -15.86 -3.15 -10.36
C TYR A 53 -17.06 -2.27 -9.88
N ASN A 54 -18.23 -2.86 -9.60
CA ASN A 54 -19.48 -2.14 -9.35
C ASN A 54 -20.16 -2.43 -7.99
N SER A 55 -19.51 -3.12 -7.05
CA SER A 55 -20.10 -3.31 -5.71
C SER A 55 -20.06 -2.00 -4.89
N ARG A 56 -21.08 -1.74 -4.07
CA ARG A 56 -21.07 -0.62 -3.11
C ARG A 56 -19.91 -0.74 -2.12
N VAL A 57 -19.61 -1.97 -1.72
CA VAL A 57 -18.52 -2.33 -0.80
C VAL A 57 -17.16 -1.91 -1.36
N GLN A 58 -16.91 -2.16 -2.65
CA GLN A 58 -15.67 -1.76 -3.31
C GLN A 58 -15.50 -0.24 -3.36
N ARG A 59 -16.58 0.52 -3.62
CA ARG A 59 -16.53 1.99 -3.61
C ARG A 59 -16.19 2.56 -2.24
N GLU A 60 -16.75 1.99 -1.17
CA GLU A 60 -16.44 2.38 0.22
C GLU A 60 -14.97 2.06 0.56
N HIS A 61 -14.46 0.88 0.16
CA HIS A 61 -13.05 0.52 0.33
C HIS A 61 -12.12 1.46 -0.45
N ILE A 62 -12.44 1.76 -1.70
CA ILE A 62 -11.71 2.71 -2.55
C ILE A 62 -11.65 4.09 -1.89
N HIS A 63 -12.78 4.61 -1.39
CA HIS A 63 -12.83 5.92 -0.74
C HIS A 63 -11.96 5.95 0.53
N LYS A 64 -12.04 4.91 1.36
CA LYS A 64 -11.21 4.77 2.56
C LYS A 64 -9.72 4.72 2.23
N ILE A 65 -9.32 3.93 1.23
CA ILE A 65 -7.93 3.82 0.77
C ILE A 65 -7.41 5.17 0.25
N ASN A 66 -8.23 5.92 -0.48
CA ASN A 66 -7.86 7.25 -0.96
C ASN A 66 -7.65 8.25 0.17
N LYS A 67 -8.56 8.27 1.16
CA LYS A 67 -8.48 9.17 2.31
C LYS A 67 -7.28 8.86 3.20
N GLU A 68 -7.03 7.58 3.50
CA GLU A 68 -5.93 7.16 4.37
C GLU A 68 -4.55 7.40 3.76
N ASN A 69 -4.42 7.29 2.44
CA ASN A 69 -3.12 7.36 1.76
C ASN A 69 -2.94 8.64 0.92
N ASN A 70 -3.86 9.60 1.03
CA ASN A 70 -3.85 10.87 0.29
C ASN A 70 -3.65 10.68 -1.24
N LEU A 71 -4.25 9.63 -1.82
CA LEU A 71 -4.02 9.26 -3.21
C LEU A 71 -4.83 10.10 -4.22
N ILE A 72 -5.75 10.94 -3.74
CA ILE A 72 -6.57 11.87 -4.55
C ILE A 72 -6.72 13.19 -3.77
N ILE A 73 -6.16 14.27 -4.35
CA ILE A 73 -6.70 15.63 -4.23
C ILE A 73 -7.69 15.78 -5.39
#